data_AF-A0A1N7P4F9-F1
#
_entry.id   AF-A0A1N7P4F9-F1
#
_cell.length_a   1.000
_cell.length_b   1.000
_cell.length_c   1.000
_cell.angle_alpha   90.00
_cell.angle_beta   90.00
_cell.angle_gamma   90.00
#
_symmetry.space_group_name_H-M   'P 1'
#
loop_
_entity.id
_entity.type
_entity.pdbx_description
1 polymer ?
#
loop_
_entity_poly.entity_id
_entity_poly.type
_entity_poly.pdbx_seq_one_letter_code
_entity_poly.pdbx_strand_id
1 'polypeptide(L)' 'MPYWLRRQLQRAFLGKDRRQIRILNDCWFQYQQKNEELQYHTDG' A
#
# COMPACT_ATOMS: atom_id res chain seq x y z
N MET A 1 3.30 1.84 -5.55
CA MET A 1 3.47 1.02 -4.33
C MET A 1 4.94 0.91 -4.00
N PRO A 2 5.40 1.15 -2.75
CA PRO A 2 6.80 1.06 -2.41
C PRO A 2 7.36 -0.35 -2.62
N TYR A 3 8.64 -0.44 -2.92
CA TYR A 3 9.31 -1.70 -3.19
C TYR A 3 9.18 -2.72 -2.05
N TRP A 4 9.25 -2.26 -0.81
CA TRP A 4 9.11 -3.09 0.39
C TRP A 4 7.70 -3.69 0.50
N LEU A 5 6.65 -2.91 0.19
CA LEU A 5 5.26 -3.35 0.27
C LEU A 5 4.94 -4.37 -0.84
N ARG A 6 5.52 -4.18 -2.02
CA ARG A 6 5.44 -5.14 -3.13
C ARG A 6 6.07 -6.50 -2.76
N ARG A 7 7.23 -6.51 -2.09
CA ARG A 7 7.86 -7.76 -1.62
C ARG A 7 7.00 -8.50 -0.58
N GLN A 8 6.31 -7.76 0.30
CA GLN A 8 5.40 -8.35 1.28
C GLN A 8 4.17 -8.98 0.61
N LEU A 9 3.58 -8.31 -0.38
CA LEU A 9 2.47 -8.87 -1.17
C LEU A 9 2.86 -10.13 -1.95
N GLN A 10 4.06 -10.14 -2.54
CA GLN A 10 4.56 -11.33 -3.24
C GLN A 10 4.66 -12.54 -2.31
N ARG A 11 5.18 -12.36 -1.08
CA ARG A 11 5.26 -13.43 -0.08
C ARG A 11 3.88 -13.89 0.38
N ALA A 12 2.97 -12.95 0.66
CA ALA A 12 1.60 -13.26 1.06
C ALA A 12 0.84 -14.02 -0.04
N PHE A 13 1.05 -13.64 -1.30
CA PHE A 13 0.46 -14.32 -2.46
C PHE A 13 0.98 -15.75 -2.62
N LEU A 14 2.31 -15.95 -2.54
CA LEU A 14 2.91 -17.28 -2.60
C LEU A 14 2.45 -18.18 -1.44
N GLY A 15 2.29 -17.59 -0.24
CA GLY A 15 1.74 -18.28 0.94
C GLY A 15 0.22 -18.45 0.94
N LYS A 16 -0.48 -17.93 -0.09
CA LYS A 16 -1.95 -17.89 -0.18
C LYS A 16 -2.64 -17.24 1.03
N ASP A 17 -1.95 -16.34 1.73
CA ASP A 17 -2.51 -15.61 2.88
C ASP A 17 -3.36 -14.43 2.41
N ARG A 18 -4.65 -14.71 2.17
CA ARG A 18 -5.63 -13.73 1.70
C ARG A 18 -5.86 -12.61 2.74
N ARG A 19 -5.67 -12.88 4.03
CA ARG A 19 -5.85 -11.88 5.10
C ARG A 19 -4.72 -10.87 5.03
N GLN A 20 -3.48 -11.34 4.92
CA GLN A 20 -2.32 -10.47 4.79
C GLN A 20 -2.37 -9.64 3.50
N ILE A 21 -2.83 -10.21 2.38
CA ILE A 21 -3.02 -9.46 1.13
C ILE A 21 -4.03 -8.31 1.31
N ARG A 22 -5.18 -8.55 1.96
CA ARG A 22 -6.18 -7.50 2.21
C ARG A 22 -5.60 -6.36 3.05
N ILE A 23 -4.94 -6.69 4.17
CA ILE A 23 -4.30 -5.69 5.04
C ILE A 23 -3.25 -4.87 4.27
N LEU A 24 -2.38 -5.52 3.51
CA LEU A 24 -1.33 -4.84 2.73
C LEU A 24 -1.91 -3.92 1.66
N ASN A 25 -3.03 -4.32 1.03
CA ASN A 25 -3.74 -3.47 0.09
C ASN A 25 -4.38 -2.26 0.80
N ASP A 26 -5.04 -2.46 1.93
CA ASP A 26 -5.64 -1.38 2.72
C ASP A 26 -4.56 -0.38 3.18
N CYS A 27 -3.39 -0.85 3.61
CA CYS A 27 -2.24 -0.01 3.93
C CYS A 27 -1.75 0.80 2.71
N TRP A 28 -1.73 0.19 1.52
CA TRP A 28 -1.34 0.91 0.29
C TRP A 28 -2.33 2.03 -0.06
N PHE A 29 -3.63 1.77 0.05
CA PHE A 29 -4.66 2.77 -0.21
C PHE A 29 -4.54 3.96 0.74
N GLN A 30 -4.35 3.70 2.04
CA GLN A 30 -4.13 4.77 3.03
C GLN A 30 -2.83 5.55 2.78
N TYR A 31 -1.77 4.86 2.38
CA TYR A 31 -0.50 5.49 2.03
C TYR A 31 -0.61 6.35 0.76
N GLN A 32 -1.36 5.91 -0.24
CA GLN A 32 -1.61 6.70 -1.45
C GLN A 32 -2.42 7.94 -1.15
N GLN A 33 -3.52 7.80 -0.42
CA GLN A 33 -4.38 8.93 -0.05
C GLN A 33 -3.60 10.03 0.66
N LYS A 34 -2.72 9.67 1.60
CA LYS A 34 -1.87 10.64 2.29
C LYS A 34 -0.89 11.34 1.37
N ASN A 35 -0.32 10.63 0.39
CA ASN A 35 0.60 11.25 -0.57
C ASN A 35 -0.12 12.15 -1.56
N GLU A 36 -1.35 11.82 -1.95
CA GLU A 36 -2.19 12.68 -2.79
C GLU A 36 -2.61 13.94 -2.03
N GLU A 37 -3.07 13.81 -0.78
CA GLU A 37 -3.40 14.94 0.11
C GLU A 37 -2.20 15.87 0.37
N LEU A 38 -0.99 15.31 0.50
CA LEU A 38 0.25 16.08 0.62
C LEU A 38 0.62 16.85 -0.66
N GLN A 39 0.20 16.40 -1.84
CA GLN A 39 0.45 17.10 -3.11
C GLN A 39 -0.51 18.27 -3.34
N TYR A 40 -1.76 18.18 -2.88
CA TYR A 40 -2.73 19.28 -3.01
C TYR A 40 -2.45 20.46 -2.06
N HIS A 41 -1.72 20.25 -0.96
CA HIS A 41 -1.48 21.29 0.02
C HIS A 41 -0.23 22.16 -0.27
N THR A 42 0.66 21.74 -1.16
CA THR A 42 1.87 22.49 -1.54
C THR A 42 1.70 23.41 -2.76
N ASP A 43 0.57 23.31 -3.47
CA ASP A 43 0.28 24.11 -4.67
C ASP A 43 -0.84 25.16 -4.45
N GLY A 44 -1.08 25.58 -3.20
CA GLY A 44 -2.10 26.58 -2.82
C GLY A 44 -1.52 27.79 -2.11
#